data_AF-A0A4R6DGC4-F1
#
_entry.id   AF-A0A4R6DGC4-F1
#
_cell.length_a   1.000
_cell.length_b   1.000
_cell.length_c   1.000
_cell.angle_alpha   90.00
_cell.angle_beta   90.00
_cell.angle_gamma   90.00
#
_symmetry.space_group_name_H-M   'P 1'
#
loop_
_entity.id
_entity.type
_entity.pdbx_description
1 polymer ?
#
loop_
_entity_poly.entity_id
_entity_poly.type
_entity_poly.pdbx_seq_one_letter_code
_entity_poly.pdbx_strand_id
1 'polypeptide(L)'
;MVVVTDRWVQRLRDGVVPRSWPVHLVASVLVVAAPALIVAEFRSPAFVAEMVRSSRVGSVVLVELLVVLIGVAMSIGTWWSGRRDRRIVGRIRATGHMPAFFLPVLTKGIRTSEDLPRPRPDIWTFDDVGLHGWTPNRDSPVMTVPWAGIREVDLATKDSRGSRIDYALWFDLDGGSPLVLPPRTTLGRPFEAGPGGLETLLPVVRALRSELDHRTTGEHGTSVGS
;
A
#
# COMPACT_ATOMS: atom_id res chain seq x y z
N MET A 1 -22.28 -1.57 -11.55
CA MET A 1 -20.88 -1.78 -11.98
C MET A 1 -20.08 -0.53 -11.67
N VAL A 2 -19.19 -0.53 -10.67
CA VAL A 2 -18.28 0.62 -10.48
C VAL A 2 -17.29 0.65 -11.62
N VAL A 3 -17.41 1.68 -12.45
CA VAL A 3 -16.44 1.99 -13.48
C VAL A 3 -15.20 2.52 -12.78
N VAL A 4 -14.29 1.60 -12.45
CA VAL A 4 -12.96 1.97 -11.97
C VAL A 4 -12.17 2.46 -13.17
N THR A 5 -12.14 3.78 -13.36
CA THR A 5 -11.34 4.44 -14.41
C THR A 5 -9.86 4.49 -14.04
N ASP A 6 -9.55 4.47 -12.74
CA ASP A 6 -8.19 4.55 -12.24
C ASP A 6 -7.40 3.25 -12.46
N ARG A 7 -6.44 3.34 -13.38
CA ARG A 7 -5.54 2.23 -13.76
C ARG A 7 -4.83 1.60 -12.55
N TRP A 8 -4.56 2.38 -11.50
CA TRP A 8 -3.88 1.84 -10.32
C TRP A 8 -4.80 0.97 -9.47
N VAL A 9 -6.09 1.31 -9.35
CA VAL A 9 -7.11 0.49 -8.68
C VAL A 9 -7.42 -0.76 -9.50
N GLN A 10 -7.44 -0.67 -10.84
CA GLN A 10 -7.56 -1.85 -11.71
C GLN A 10 -6.44 -2.88 -11.43
N ARG A 11 -5.19 -2.43 -11.25
CA ARG A 11 -4.10 -3.33 -10.86
C ARG A 11 -4.32 -4.02 -9.51
N LEU A 12 -5.00 -3.34 -8.57
CA LEU A 12 -5.38 -3.93 -7.29
C LEU A 12 -6.50 -4.97 -7.45
N ARG A 13 -7.46 -4.74 -8.35
CA ARG A 13 -8.46 -5.76 -8.76
C ARG A 13 -7.77 -6.99 -9.36
N ASP A 14 -6.86 -6.78 -10.30
CA ASP A 14 -6.21 -7.87 -11.04
C ASP A 14 -5.10 -8.59 -10.22
N GLY A 15 -4.76 -8.08 -9.03
CA GLY A 15 -3.64 -8.59 -8.23
C GLY A 15 -2.29 -8.46 -8.93
N VAL A 16 -2.11 -7.43 -9.76
CA VAL A 16 -0.90 -7.26 -10.59
C VAL A 16 0.18 -6.50 -9.82
N VAL A 17 1.30 -7.16 -9.56
CA VAL A 17 2.51 -6.51 -9.03
C VAL A 17 3.24 -5.79 -10.18
N PRO A 18 3.34 -4.45 -10.19
CA PRO A 18 4.00 -3.72 -11.26
C PRO A 18 5.48 -4.09 -11.40
N ARG A 19 6.02 -3.83 -12.59
CA ARG A 19 7.47 -3.95 -12.84
C ARG A 19 8.23 -2.93 -11.98
N SER A 20 9.33 -3.38 -11.35
CA SER A 20 10.12 -2.52 -10.45
C SER A 20 11.17 -1.67 -11.17
N TRP A 21 11.59 -2.06 -12.38
CA TRP A 21 12.65 -1.39 -13.16
C TRP A 21 12.49 0.13 -13.34
N PRO A 22 11.28 0.71 -13.53
CA PRO A 22 11.17 2.16 -13.67
C PRO A 22 11.63 2.90 -12.42
N VAL A 23 11.38 2.33 -11.23
CA VAL A 23 11.84 2.93 -9.97
C VAL A 23 13.32 2.72 -9.75
N HIS A 24 13.86 1.57 -10.17
CA HIS A 24 15.31 1.38 -10.16
C HIS A 24 16.01 2.39 -11.09
N LEU A 25 15.45 2.67 -12.28
CA LEU A 25 15.99 3.71 -13.15
C LEU A 25 15.93 5.10 -12.53
N VAL A 26 14.78 5.52 -11.99
CA VAL A 26 14.67 6.82 -11.33
C VAL A 26 15.65 6.92 -10.16
N ALA A 27 15.76 5.87 -9.35
CA ALA A 27 16.74 5.81 -8.28
C ALA A 27 18.18 5.89 -8.81
N SER A 28 18.51 5.17 -9.89
CA SER A 28 19.83 5.24 -10.52
C SER A 28 20.15 6.63 -11.05
N VAL A 29 19.19 7.30 -11.70
CA VAL A 29 19.36 8.68 -12.18
C VAL A 29 19.61 9.61 -10.99
N LEU A 30 18.83 9.52 -9.92
CA LEU A 30 19.04 10.34 -8.71
C LEU A 30 20.41 10.08 -8.07
N VAL A 31 20.81 8.81 -7.96
CA VAL A 31 22.08 8.40 -7.35
C VAL A 31 23.29 8.79 -8.20
N VAL A 32 23.16 8.92 -9.52
CA VAL A 32 24.24 9.37 -10.41
C VAL A 32 24.27 10.90 -10.55
N ALA A 33 23.10 11.54 -10.66
CA ALA A 33 22.99 12.97 -10.89
C ALA A 33 23.48 13.79 -9.70
N ALA A 34 23.18 13.37 -8.46
CA ALA A 34 23.64 14.07 -7.26
C ALA A 34 25.19 14.11 -7.18
N PRO A 35 25.93 12.98 -7.13
CA PRO A 35 27.40 13.03 -7.13
C PRO A 35 28.00 13.78 -8.32
N ALA A 36 27.38 13.71 -9.51
CA ALA A 36 27.83 14.46 -10.67
C ALA A 36 27.70 15.99 -10.49
N LEU A 37 26.61 16.45 -9.86
CA LEU A 37 26.42 17.85 -9.48
C LEU A 37 27.45 18.28 -8.43
N ILE A 38 27.67 17.49 -7.37
CA ILE A 38 28.75 17.77 -6.39
C ILE A 38 30.10 17.89 -7.10
N VAL A 39 30.46 16.93 -7.95
CA VAL A 39 31.76 16.94 -8.64
C VAL A 39 31.87 18.15 -9.59
N ALA A 40 30.78 18.54 -10.25
CA ALA A 40 30.76 19.73 -11.09
C ALA A 40 30.93 21.02 -10.27
N GLU A 41 30.25 21.13 -9.12
CA GLU A 41 30.35 22.28 -8.22
C GLU A 41 31.75 22.43 -7.63
N PHE A 42 32.35 21.33 -7.15
CA PHE A 42 33.71 21.29 -6.59
C PHE A 42 34.82 21.58 -7.61
N ARG A 43 34.56 21.41 -8.91
CA ARG A 43 35.49 21.82 -9.97
C ARG A 43 35.50 23.34 -10.21
N SER A 44 34.52 24.07 -9.68
CA SER A 44 34.49 25.52 -9.80
C SER A 44 35.30 26.18 -8.67
N PRO A 45 36.30 27.03 -8.98
CA PRO A 45 37.10 27.71 -7.95
C PRO A 45 36.27 28.66 -7.08
N ALA A 46 35.15 29.17 -7.60
CA ALA A 46 34.20 30.00 -6.86
C ALA A 46 33.52 29.25 -5.71
N PHE A 47 33.11 28.00 -5.93
CA PHE A 47 32.46 27.18 -4.89
C PHE A 47 33.43 26.79 -3.77
N VAL A 48 34.68 26.47 -4.10
CA VAL A 48 35.72 26.16 -3.12
C VAL A 48 36.03 27.37 -2.23
N ALA A 49 36.09 28.57 -2.81
CA ALA A 49 36.28 29.81 -2.05
C ALA A 49 35.09 30.14 -1.13
N GLU A 50 33.86 29.86 -1.57
CA GLU A 50 32.62 30.08 -0.81
C GLU A 50 32.45 29.09 0.36
N MET A 51 32.89 27.84 0.18
CA MET A 51 32.85 26.79 1.21
C MET A 51 33.70 27.12 2.44
N VAL A 52 34.82 27.82 2.25
CA VAL A 52 35.68 28.30 3.35
C VAL A 52 35.01 29.43 4.14
N ARG A 53 34.07 30.17 3.53
CA ARG A 53 33.41 31.35 4.13
C ARG A 53 32.01 31.10 4.69
N SER A 54 31.33 30.02 4.29
CA SER A 54 29.90 29.84 4.56
C SER A 54 29.51 28.42 4.97
N SER A 55 28.78 28.29 6.08
CA SER A 55 28.19 27.03 6.56
C SER A 55 27.09 26.48 5.65
N ARG A 56 26.57 27.29 4.70
CA ARG A 56 25.53 26.86 3.75
C ARG A 56 26.04 25.78 2.78
N VAL A 57 27.33 25.73 2.47
CA VAL A 57 27.88 24.72 1.55
C VAL A 57 27.85 23.31 2.17
N GLY A 58 28.03 23.20 3.50
CA GLY A 58 27.86 21.93 4.21
C GLY A 58 26.43 21.37 4.11
N SER A 59 25.42 22.24 4.00
CA SER A 59 24.02 21.82 3.84
C SER A 59 23.71 21.26 2.44
N VAL A 60 24.36 21.76 1.39
CA VAL A 60 24.20 21.27 0.02
C VAL A 60 24.68 19.81 -0.09
N VAL A 61 25.91 19.53 0.38
CA VAL A 61 26.47 18.17 0.39
C VAL A 61 25.59 17.21 1.20
N LEU A 62 25.04 17.66 2.33
CA LEU A 62 24.15 16.84 3.16
C LEU A 62 22.82 16.52 2.46
N VAL A 63 22.22 17.50 1.78
CA VAL A 63 20.98 17.31 0.99
C VAL A 63 21.22 16.28 -0.11
N GLU A 64 22.35 16.35 -0.79
CA GLU A 64 22.68 15.43 -1.87
C GLU A 64 22.94 14.00 -1.39
N LEU A 65 23.69 13.85 -0.29
CA LEU A 65 23.87 12.54 0.37
C LEU A 65 22.53 11.95 0.81
N LEU A 66 21.62 12.80 1.32
CA LEU A 66 20.27 12.39 1.68
C LEU A 66 19.48 11.90 0.46
N VAL A 67 19.59 12.58 -0.70
CA VAL A 67 18.93 12.14 -1.96
C VAL A 67 19.44 10.78 -2.40
N VAL A 68 20.76 10.55 -2.36
CA VAL A 68 21.36 9.24 -2.67
C VAL A 68 20.81 8.16 -1.73
N LEU A 69 20.80 8.44 -0.42
CA LEU A 69 20.31 7.49 0.58
C LEU A 69 18.82 7.17 0.40
N ILE A 70 17.99 8.18 0.11
CA ILE A 70 16.57 8.00 -0.21
C ILE A 70 16.40 7.15 -1.48
N GLY A 71 17.15 7.44 -2.55
CA GLY A 71 17.08 6.69 -3.81
C GLY A 71 17.41 5.21 -3.61
N VAL A 72 18.49 4.91 -2.88
CA VAL A 72 18.89 3.54 -2.52
C VAL A 72 17.82 2.86 -1.67
N ALA A 73 17.33 3.53 -0.62
CA ALA A 73 16.29 2.99 0.25
C ALA A 73 14.98 2.69 -0.52
N MET A 74 14.54 3.58 -1.41
CA MET A 74 13.36 3.35 -2.26
C MET A 74 13.55 2.16 -3.21
N SER A 75 14.74 2.01 -3.77
CA SER A 75 15.11 0.91 -4.68
C SER A 75 15.05 -0.43 -3.95
N ILE A 76 15.73 -0.54 -2.80
CA ILE A 76 15.75 -1.76 -1.97
C ILE A 76 14.34 -2.07 -1.47
N GLY A 77 13.63 -1.08 -0.93
CA GLY A 77 12.26 -1.25 -0.43
C GLY A 77 11.30 -1.75 -1.50
N THR A 78 11.33 -1.16 -2.69
CA THR A 78 10.56 -1.63 -3.85
C THR A 78 10.88 -3.08 -4.20
N TRP A 79 12.16 -3.45 -4.24
CA TRP A 79 12.55 -4.80 -4.63
C TRP A 79 12.08 -5.84 -3.61
N TRP A 80 12.27 -5.56 -2.32
CA TRP A 80 11.82 -6.43 -1.22
C TRP A 80 10.29 -6.57 -1.18
N SER A 81 9.56 -5.45 -1.22
CA SER A 81 8.09 -5.45 -1.27
C SER A 81 7.58 -6.19 -2.50
N GLY A 82 8.18 -5.96 -3.68
CA GLY A 82 7.85 -6.66 -4.91
C GLY A 82 8.04 -8.18 -4.82
N ARG A 83 9.14 -8.63 -4.21
CA ARG A 83 9.37 -10.08 -4.00
C ARG A 83 8.38 -10.67 -3.01
N ARG A 84 8.08 -9.96 -1.91
CA ARG A 84 7.13 -10.41 -0.88
C ARG A 84 5.72 -10.53 -1.46
N ASP A 85 5.23 -9.48 -2.10
CA ASP A 85 3.84 -9.43 -2.59
C ASP A 85 3.64 -10.43 -3.73
N ARG A 86 4.61 -10.63 -4.63
CA ARG A 86 4.53 -11.68 -5.66
C ARG A 86 4.42 -13.08 -5.08
N ARG A 87 5.12 -13.37 -3.97
CA ARG A 87 5.00 -14.65 -3.28
C ARG A 87 3.59 -14.84 -2.70
N ILE A 88 3.06 -13.81 -2.03
CA ILE A 88 1.71 -13.87 -1.45
C ILE A 88 0.66 -14.06 -2.56
N VAL A 89 0.68 -13.23 -3.60
CA VAL A 89 -0.24 -13.34 -4.74
C VAL A 89 -0.10 -14.70 -5.45
N GLY A 90 1.12 -15.19 -5.64
CA GLY A 90 1.37 -16.51 -6.21
C GLY A 90 0.74 -17.63 -5.39
N ARG A 91 0.83 -17.55 -4.05
CA ARG A 91 0.18 -18.52 -3.15
C ARG A 91 -1.34 -18.44 -3.21
N ILE A 92 -1.90 -17.23 -3.14
CA ILE A 92 -3.35 -17.02 -3.25
C ILE A 92 -3.89 -17.63 -4.55
N ARG A 93 -3.16 -17.48 -5.66
CA ARG A 93 -3.55 -18.08 -6.93
C ARG A 93 -3.42 -19.61 -6.91
N ALA A 94 -2.39 -20.14 -6.24
CA ALA A 94 -2.18 -21.58 -6.11
C ALA A 94 -3.25 -22.28 -5.27
N THR A 95 -3.94 -21.59 -4.36
CA THR A 95 -5.06 -22.16 -3.58
C THR A 95 -6.36 -22.25 -4.39
N GLY A 96 -6.39 -21.74 -5.63
CA GLY A 96 -7.61 -21.66 -6.44
C GLY A 96 -8.56 -20.53 -6.03
N HIS A 97 -8.17 -19.71 -5.05
CA HIS A 97 -8.94 -18.56 -4.60
C HIS A 97 -8.94 -17.47 -5.68
N MET A 98 -10.11 -16.92 -6.00
CA MET A 98 -10.29 -15.88 -7.02
C MET A 98 -10.81 -14.58 -6.41
N PRO A 99 -9.95 -13.78 -5.75
CA PRO A 99 -10.36 -12.49 -5.20
C PRO A 99 -10.89 -11.53 -6.25
N ALA A 100 -11.91 -10.75 -5.87
CA ALA A 100 -12.34 -9.58 -6.62
C ALA A 100 -11.40 -8.37 -6.42
N PHE A 101 -10.64 -8.35 -5.32
CA PHE A 101 -9.75 -7.24 -4.99
C PHE A 101 -8.58 -7.66 -4.10
N PHE A 102 -7.42 -7.02 -4.29
CA PHE A 102 -6.23 -7.15 -3.46
C PHE A 102 -5.90 -5.80 -2.82
N LEU A 103 -5.97 -5.71 -1.49
CA LEU A 103 -5.64 -4.54 -0.70
C LEU A 103 -4.30 -4.76 0.03
N PRO A 104 -3.16 -4.30 -0.52
CA PRO A 104 -1.90 -4.32 0.21
C PRO A 104 -1.97 -3.32 1.36
N VAL A 105 -1.47 -3.71 2.54
CA VAL A 105 -1.50 -2.86 3.74
C VAL A 105 -0.11 -2.71 4.34
N LEU A 106 0.08 -1.70 5.18
CA LEU A 106 1.27 -1.56 6.01
C LEU A 106 1.18 -2.49 7.24
N THR A 107 2.21 -3.30 7.44
CA THR A 107 2.32 -4.22 8.59
C THR A 107 3.21 -3.71 9.71
N LYS A 108 3.88 -2.57 9.49
CA LYS A 108 4.83 -1.96 10.43
C LYS A 108 4.62 -0.45 10.43
N GLY A 109 4.61 0.14 11.62
CA GLY A 109 4.47 1.58 11.82
C GLY A 109 3.67 1.90 13.09
N ILE A 110 3.77 3.15 13.53
CA ILE A 110 3.18 3.68 14.79
C ILE A 110 1.65 3.47 14.84
N ARG A 111 0.99 3.35 13.69
CA ARG A 111 -0.47 3.30 13.56
C ARG A 111 -1.02 1.91 13.25
N THR A 112 -0.18 0.89 13.31
CA THR A 112 -0.61 -0.48 12.98
C THR A 112 -1.27 -1.08 14.22
N SER A 113 -2.58 -1.38 14.16
CA SER A 113 -3.32 -1.93 15.32
C SER A 113 -2.60 -3.12 15.94
N GLU A 114 -2.36 -3.07 17.26
CA GLU A 114 -1.75 -4.17 18.01
C GLU A 114 -2.65 -5.42 18.06
N ASP A 115 -3.93 -5.25 17.76
CA ASP A 115 -4.97 -6.28 17.81
C ASP A 115 -4.91 -7.24 16.61
N LEU A 116 -4.14 -6.91 15.56
CA LEU A 116 -3.97 -7.82 14.42
C LEU A 116 -3.19 -9.07 14.82
N PRO A 117 -3.61 -10.27 14.37
CA PRO A 117 -2.93 -11.51 14.70
C PRO A 117 -1.48 -11.49 14.22
N ARG A 118 -0.59 -12.14 14.97
CA ARG A 118 0.80 -12.35 14.55
C ARG A 118 0.91 -13.69 13.82
N PRO A 119 1.53 -13.76 12.62
CA PRO A 119 2.11 -12.66 11.84
C PRO A 119 1.05 -11.73 11.24
N ARG A 120 1.32 -10.41 11.21
CA ARG A 120 0.37 -9.39 10.72
C ARG A 120 0.13 -9.55 9.20
N PRO A 121 -1.12 -9.53 8.72
CA PRO A 121 -1.43 -9.61 7.29
C PRO A 121 -0.80 -8.50 6.45
N ASP A 122 -0.06 -8.84 5.38
CA ASP A 122 0.55 -7.88 4.45
C ASP A 122 -0.37 -7.50 3.27
N ILE A 123 -1.30 -8.39 2.92
CA ILE A 123 -2.29 -8.22 1.85
C ILE A 123 -3.62 -8.76 2.34
N TRP A 124 -4.68 -7.99 2.11
CA TRP A 124 -6.05 -8.44 2.29
C TRP A 124 -6.70 -8.71 0.94
N THR A 125 -7.42 -9.83 0.79
CA THR A 125 -8.21 -10.12 -0.41
C THR A 125 -9.68 -10.05 -0.11
N PHE A 126 -10.47 -9.55 -1.06
CA PHE A 126 -11.92 -9.40 -0.92
C PHE A 126 -12.59 -10.31 -1.94
N ASP A 127 -13.57 -11.09 -1.50
CA ASP A 127 -14.36 -12.00 -2.32
C ASP A 127 -15.84 -11.99 -1.88
N ASP A 128 -16.63 -12.96 -2.34
CA ASP A 128 -18.04 -13.13 -1.99
C ASP A 128 -18.29 -13.47 -0.51
N VAL A 129 -17.31 -14.07 0.17
CA VAL A 129 -17.41 -14.46 1.58
C VAL A 129 -17.04 -13.30 2.50
N GLY A 130 -15.98 -12.56 2.17
CA GLY A 130 -15.51 -11.48 3.01
C GLY A 130 -14.10 -11.00 2.70
N LEU A 131 -13.39 -10.60 3.76
CA LEU A 131 -12.02 -10.14 3.72
C LEU A 131 -11.10 -11.21 4.29
N HIS A 132 -10.01 -11.50 3.61
CA HIS A 132 -9.03 -12.49 4.02
C HIS A 132 -7.63 -11.88 4.12
N GLY A 133 -7.04 -11.92 5.32
CA GLY A 133 -5.71 -11.41 5.60
C GLY A 133 -4.63 -12.46 5.33
N TRP A 134 -3.70 -12.17 4.43
CA TRP A 134 -2.63 -13.06 4.00
C TRP A 134 -1.25 -12.62 4.46
N THR A 135 -0.38 -13.60 4.70
CA THR A 135 1.02 -13.38 5.08
C THR A 135 1.96 -14.16 4.15
N PRO A 136 3.22 -13.75 3.99
CA PRO A 136 4.12 -14.36 3.01
C PRO A 136 4.55 -15.79 3.33
N ASN A 137 4.25 -16.29 4.53
CA ASN A 137 4.74 -17.57 5.05
C ASN A 137 3.61 -18.56 5.38
N ARG A 138 2.36 -18.25 5.05
CA ARG A 138 1.20 -19.11 5.28
C ARG A 138 0.48 -19.36 3.97
N ASP A 139 -0.05 -20.57 3.83
CA ASP A 139 -0.77 -21.00 2.62
C ASP A 139 -2.29 -20.82 2.75
N SER A 140 -2.75 -20.35 3.91
CA SER A 140 -4.12 -19.96 4.20
C SER A 140 -4.17 -18.55 4.80
N PRO A 141 -5.33 -17.87 4.76
CA PRO A 141 -5.52 -16.61 5.47
C PRO A 141 -5.25 -16.78 6.97
N VAL A 142 -4.54 -15.82 7.57
CA VAL A 142 -4.32 -15.79 9.03
C VAL A 142 -5.47 -15.09 9.76
N MET A 143 -6.35 -14.41 9.02
CA MET A 143 -7.54 -13.76 9.51
C MET A 143 -8.59 -13.74 8.41
N THR A 144 -9.85 -13.97 8.77
CA THR A 144 -11.00 -13.85 7.86
C THR A 144 -12.06 -13.01 8.55
N VAL A 145 -12.65 -12.07 7.85
CA VAL A 145 -13.75 -11.23 8.33
C VAL A 145 -14.90 -11.35 7.34
N PRO A 146 -16.01 -12.02 7.69
CA PRO A 146 -17.16 -12.15 6.79
C PRO A 146 -17.84 -10.80 6.58
N TRP A 147 -18.44 -10.58 5.40
CA TRP A 147 -19.18 -9.34 5.12
C TRP A 147 -20.30 -9.07 6.12
N ALA A 148 -20.99 -10.14 6.53
CA ALA A 148 -22.08 -10.07 7.51
C ALA A 148 -21.64 -9.55 8.89
N GLY A 149 -20.35 -9.65 9.23
CA GLY A 149 -19.81 -9.14 10.50
C GLY A 149 -19.23 -7.74 10.40
N ILE A 150 -19.39 -7.06 9.25
CA ILE A 150 -18.94 -5.68 9.05
C ILE A 150 -20.18 -4.79 9.06
N ARG A 151 -20.30 -3.91 10.04
CA ARG A 151 -21.42 -2.95 10.08
C ARG A 151 -21.19 -1.83 9.07
N GLU A 152 -20.03 -1.19 9.17
CA GLU A 152 -19.70 0.01 8.43
C GLU A 152 -18.27 -0.05 7.90
N VAL A 153 -18.04 0.63 6.78
CA VAL A 153 -16.70 0.89 6.24
C VAL A 153 -16.54 2.39 6.08
N ASP A 154 -15.54 2.97 6.73
CA ASP A 154 -15.24 4.40 6.67
C ASP A 154 -13.73 4.69 6.67
N LEU A 155 -13.33 5.96 6.79
CA LEU A 155 -11.93 6.35 6.94
C LEU A 155 -11.55 6.53 8.41
N ALA A 156 -10.41 5.95 8.79
CA ALA A 156 -9.79 6.25 10.07
C ALA A 156 -9.13 7.63 9.97
N THR A 157 -9.54 8.53 10.87
CA THR A 157 -9.05 9.90 10.92
C THR A 157 -8.22 10.15 12.17
N LYS A 158 -7.26 11.08 12.10
CA LYS A 158 -6.51 11.56 13.27
C LYS A 158 -6.19 13.04 13.14
N ASP A 159 -5.95 13.68 14.27
CA ASP A 159 -5.46 15.06 14.27
C ASP A 159 -3.94 15.10 14.10
N SER A 160 -3.49 15.96 13.19
CA SER A 160 -2.07 16.20 12.94
C SER A 160 -1.82 17.67 12.65
N ARG A 161 -1.04 18.33 13.53
CA ARG A 161 -0.68 19.76 13.41
C ARG A 161 -1.91 20.68 13.20
N GLY A 162 -3.00 20.40 13.92
CA GLY A 162 -4.23 21.19 13.83
C GLY A 162 -5.14 20.87 12.64
N SER A 163 -4.79 19.88 11.80
CA SER A 163 -5.65 19.40 10.72
C SER A 163 -6.07 17.95 10.97
N ARG A 164 -7.34 17.64 10.74
CA ARG A 164 -7.83 16.26 10.66
C ARG A 164 -7.32 15.64 9.35
N ILE A 165 -6.73 14.46 9.44
CA ILE A 165 -6.19 13.72 8.29
C ILE A 165 -6.63 12.27 8.31
N ASP A 166 -7.00 11.77 7.13
CA ASP A 166 -7.35 10.37 6.90
C ASP A 166 -6.08 9.55 6.69
N TYR A 167 -6.00 8.37 7.30
CA TYR A 167 -4.78 7.55 7.26
C TYR A 167 -5.02 6.06 7.03
N ALA A 168 -6.25 5.56 7.14
CA ALA A 168 -6.54 4.14 6.90
C ALA A 168 -7.99 3.91 6.52
N LEU A 169 -8.29 2.72 5.99
CA LEU A 169 -9.65 2.21 5.93
C LEU A 169 -10.02 1.64 7.30
N TRP A 170 -11.18 2.03 7.81
CA TRP A 170 -11.75 1.60 9.07
C TRP A 170 -12.95 0.70 8.79
N PHE A 171 -12.96 -0.48 9.37
CA PHE A 171 -14.05 -1.44 9.27
C PHE A 171 -14.61 -1.68 10.67
N ASP A 172 -15.86 -1.29 10.86
CA ASP A 172 -16.59 -1.51 12.08
C ASP A 172 -17.04 -2.97 12.14
N LEU A 173 -16.58 -3.72 13.14
CA LEU A 173 -16.89 -5.13 13.28
C LEU A 173 -17.97 -5.35 14.33
N ASP A 174 -18.89 -6.26 14.05
CA ASP A 174 -19.87 -6.71 15.04
C ASP A 174 -19.19 -7.43 16.21
N GLY A 175 -19.36 -6.90 17.41
CA GLY A 175 -18.92 -7.55 18.66
C GLY A 175 -17.40 -7.62 18.88
N GLY A 176 -16.61 -6.79 18.18
CA GLY A 176 -15.15 -6.79 18.31
C GLY A 176 -14.49 -5.43 18.10
N SER A 177 -13.17 -5.37 18.29
CA SER A 177 -12.37 -4.19 17.95
C SER A 177 -12.46 -3.91 16.44
N PRO A 178 -12.55 -2.63 16.03
CA PRO A 178 -12.59 -2.29 14.62
C PRO A 178 -11.29 -2.69 13.91
N LEU A 179 -11.42 -3.10 12.65
CA LEU A 179 -10.29 -3.42 11.81
C LEU A 179 -9.81 -2.17 11.09
N VAL A 180 -8.57 -1.75 11.36
CA VAL A 180 -7.95 -0.56 10.75
C VAL A 180 -6.83 -0.97 9.82
N LEU A 181 -6.99 -0.69 8.53
CA LEU A 181 -6.09 -1.10 7.46
C LEU A 181 -5.48 0.12 6.76
N PRO A 182 -4.21 0.48 7.05
CA PRO A 182 -3.50 1.53 6.32
C PRO A 182 -3.06 0.96 4.96
N PRO A 183 -3.72 1.34 3.85
CA PRO A 183 -3.46 0.71 2.58
C PRO A 183 -2.17 1.24 1.96
N ARG A 184 -1.51 0.42 1.15
CA ARG A 184 -0.40 0.82 0.29
C ARG A 184 -0.94 1.25 -1.07
N THR A 185 -0.23 2.16 -1.72
CA THR A 185 -0.61 2.68 -3.05
C THR A 185 -0.76 1.62 -4.13
N THR A 186 0.03 0.54 -4.07
CA THR A 186 -0.06 -0.59 -4.99
C THR A 186 0.73 -1.78 -4.46
N LEU A 187 0.46 -2.97 -5.01
CA LEU A 187 1.26 -4.15 -4.76
C LEU A 187 2.72 -3.91 -5.18
N GLY A 188 3.67 -4.44 -4.43
CA GLY A 188 5.11 -4.33 -4.66
C GLY A 188 5.71 -2.97 -4.31
N ARG A 189 4.94 -2.03 -3.73
CA ARG A 189 5.46 -0.76 -3.22
C ARG A 189 5.35 -0.71 -1.70
N PRO A 190 6.32 -0.11 -1.00
CA PRO A 190 6.29 0.02 0.46
C PRO A 190 5.51 1.26 0.96
N PHE A 191 4.92 2.06 0.07
CA PHE A 191 4.38 3.38 0.43
C PHE A 191 2.88 3.33 0.75
N GLU A 192 2.51 3.93 1.88
CA GLU A 192 1.12 4.21 2.29
C GLU A 192 0.39 5.02 1.21
N ALA A 193 -0.89 4.74 1.02
CA ALA A 193 -1.77 5.62 0.25
C ALA A 193 -2.05 6.88 1.10
N GLY A 194 -1.81 8.05 0.51
CA GLY A 194 -2.20 9.32 1.13
C GLY A 194 -3.72 9.57 1.06
N PRO A 195 -4.19 10.73 1.56
CA PRO A 195 -5.61 11.07 1.62
C PRO A 195 -6.36 10.90 0.29
N GLY A 196 -5.84 11.42 -0.82
CA GLY A 196 -6.48 11.25 -2.14
C GLY A 196 -6.56 9.78 -2.60
N GLY A 197 -5.63 8.92 -2.15
CA GLY A 197 -5.71 7.49 -2.39
C GLY A 197 -6.82 6.82 -1.56
N LEU A 198 -7.04 7.28 -0.33
CA LEU A 198 -8.12 6.81 0.54
C LEU A 198 -9.50 7.27 0.03
N GLU A 199 -9.61 8.52 -0.41
CA GLU A 199 -10.81 9.07 -1.07
C GLU A 199 -11.20 8.25 -2.31
N THR A 200 -10.22 7.71 -3.02
CA THR A 200 -10.46 6.82 -4.17
C THR A 200 -10.83 5.39 -3.74
N LEU A 201 -10.17 4.84 -2.70
CA LEU A 201 -10.38 3.46 -2.27
C LEU A 201 -11.70 3.24 -1.54
N LEU A 202 -12.14 4.19 -0.71
CA LEU A 202 -13.34 4.02 0.11
C LEU A 202 -14.60 3.73 -0.74
N PRO A 203 -14.92 4.51 -1.80
CA PRO A 203 -16.06 4.21 -2.67
C PRO A 203 -15.93 2.84 -3.35
N VAL A 204 -14.71 2.46 -3.75
CA VAL A 204 -14.44 1.17 -4.39
C VAL A 204 -14.72 0.02 -3.43
N VAL A 205 -14.28 0.12 -2.18
CA VAL A 205 -14.53 -0.90 -1.15
C VAL A 205 -16.01 -0.99 -0.81
N ARG A 206 -16.69 0.15 -0.60
CA ARG A 206 -18.14 0.17 -0.32
C ARG A 206 -18.95 -0.47 -1.44
N ALA A 207 -18.59 -0.18 -2.68
CA ALA A 207 -19.28 -0.77 -3.81
C ALA A 207 -18.95 -2.24 -4.04
N LEU A 208 -17.70 -2.66 -3.80
CA LEU A 208 -17.33 -4.09 -3.81
C LEU A 208 -18.14 -4.85 -2.77
N ARG A 209 -18.26 -4.32 -1.54
CA ARG A 209 -19.12 -4.91 -0.50
C ARG A 209 -20.55 -5.07 -1.00
N SER A 210 -21.17 -4.01 -1.52
CA SER A 210 -22.55 -4.08 -2.05
C SER A 210 -22.70 -5.10 -3.19
N GLU A 211 -21.73 -5.19 -4.09
CA GLU A 211 -21.77 -6.13 -5.21
C GLU A 211 -21.59 -7.59 -4.76
N LEU A 212 -20.69 -7.83 -3.81
CA LEU A 212 -20.34 -9.17 -3.35
C LEU A 212 -21.38 -9.73 -2.37
N ASP A 213 -21.89 -8.90 -1.46
CA ASP A 213 -22.94 -9.29 -0.50
C ASP A 213 -24.26 -9.66 -1.20
N HIS A 214 -24.57 -8.99 -2.32
CA HIS A 214 -25.77 -9.29 -3.11
C HIS A 214 -25.65 -10.60 -3.92
N ARG A 215 -24.44 -10.99 -4.34
CA ARG A 215 -24.22 -12.27 -5.04
C ARG A 215 -24.45 -13.46 -4.10
N THR A 216 -23.96 -13.36 -2.87
CA THR A 216 -24.16 -14.37 -1.81
C THR A 216 -25.65 -14.56 -1.49
N THR A 217 -26.42 -13.47 -1.49
CA THR A 217 -27.87 -13.52 -1.23
C THR A 217 -28.67 -14.04 -2.43
N GLY A 218 -28.25 -13.77 -3.67
CA GLY A 218 -28.93 -14.19 -4.89
C GLY A 218 -28.81 -15.68 -5.24
N GLU A 219 -27.65 -16.31 -4.96
CA GLU A 219 -27.46 -17.74 -5.23
C GLU A 219 -28.28 -18.66 -4.29
N HIS A 220 -28.59 -18.21 -3.08
CA HIS A 220 -29.48 -18.94 -2.16
C HIS A 220 -30.98 -18.78 -2.49
N GLY A 221 -31.35 -17.91 -3.43
CA GLY A 221 -32.74 -17.65 -3.81
C GLY A 221 -33.28 -18.49 -4.99
N THR A 222 -32.45 -19.32 -5.62
CA THR A 222 -32.80 -19.96 -6.92
C THR A 222 -32.90 -21.49 -6.87
N SER A 223 -33.11 -22.09 -5.71
CA SER A 223 -33.41 -23.53 -5.57
C SER A 223 -34.81 -23.79 -5.02
N VAL A 224 -35.85 -23.25 -5.66
CA VAL A 224 -37.21 -23.80 -5.54
C VAL A 224 -37.88 -23.72 -6.91
N GLY A 225 -38.12 -24.89 -7.49
CA GLY A 225 -39.13 -25.05 -8.53
C GLY A 225 -38.61 -25.34 -9.93
N SER A 226 -38.28 -26.61 -10.19
CA SER A 226 -38.93 -27.45 -11.23
C SER A 226 -38.43 -28.88 -11.12
#